data_AF-A0A5K1HAZ5-F1
#
_entry.id   AF-A0A5K1HAZ5-F1
#
_cell.length_a   1.000
_cell.length_b   1.000
_cell.length_c   1.000
_cell.angle_alpha   90.00
_cell.angle_beta   90.00
_cell.angle_gamma   90.00
#
_symmetry.space_group_name_H-M   'P 1'
#
loop_
_entity.id
_entity.type
_entity.pdbx_description
1 polymer ?
#
loop_
_entity_poly.entity_id
_entity_poly.type
_entity_poly.pdbx_seq_one_letter_code
_entity_poly.pdbx_strand_id
1 'polypeptide(L)'
;LYHKQDKSVTEYVTGFKTICDELPVIGKPLEDNDNVFWMVNGLGPSYESFMTSTILKPPVRSYFDVLSLLQGHETIKDLHAEESQLNNQMAFLMQQSSNPHNRKR
;
A
#
# COMPACT_ATOMS: atom_id res chain seq x y z
N LEU A 1 -13.83 11.29 5.60
CA LEU A 1 -13.15 10.00 5.38
C LEU A 1 -11.98 9.90 6.36
N TYR A 2 -11.62 8.72 6.85
CA TYR A 2 -10.36 8.53 7.60
C TYR A 2 -9.24 8.32 6.57
N HIS A 3 -8.08 8.94 6.76
CA HIS A 3 -7.01 8.95 5.76
C HIS A 3 -5.73 8.35 6.33
N LYS A 4 -5.00 7.59 5.50
CA LYS A 4 -3.69 7.02 5.83
C LYS A 4 -2.66 8.11 6.10
N GLN A 5 -2.57 9.12 5.23
CA GLN A 5 -1.53 10.16 5.29
C GLN A 5 -0.12 9.51 5.40
N ASP A 6 0.72 9.98 6.31
CA ASP A 6 2.07 9.49 6.55
C ASP A 6 2.13 8.22 7.42
N LYS A 7 0.96 7.72 7.88
CA LYS A 7 0.89 6.50 8.70
C LYS A 7 1.22 5.27 7.86
N SER A 8 1.70 4.21 8.50
CA SER A 8 1.78 2.89 7.88
C SER A 8 0.39 2.37 7.48
N VAL A 9 0.33 1.43 6.53
CA VAL A 9 -0.95 0.79 6.17
C VAL A 9 -1.57 0.07 7.36
N THR A 10 -0.76 -0.54 8.21
CA THR A 10 -1.25 -1.21 9.43
C THR A 10 -1.91 -0.22 10.39
N GLU A 11 -1.27 0.90 10.71
CA GLU A 11 -1.86 1.94 11.58
C GLU A 11 -3.14 2.53 11.00
N TYR A 12 -3.17 2.70 9.67
CA TYR A 12 -4.37 3.15 8.97
C TYR A 12 -5.50 2.12 9.11
N VAL A 13 -5.25 0.85 8.78
CA VAL A 13 -6.25 -0.22 8.84
C VAL A 13 -6.78 -0.39 10.26
N THR A 14 -5.91 -0.38 11.28
CA THR A 14 -6.32 -0.48 12.68
C THR A 14 -7.21 0.69 13.09
N GLY A 15 -6.81 1.93 12.78
CA GLY A 15 -7.61 3.11 13.10
C GLY A 15 -8.95 3.15 12.37
N PHE A 16 -8.97 2.74 11.09
CA PHE A 16 -10.20 2.60 10.32
C PHE A 16 -11.14 1.56 10.95
N LYS A 17 -10.61 0.39 11.33
CA LYS A 17 -11.39 -0.66 11.99
C LYS A 17 -12.01 -0.18 13.30
N THR A 18 -11.27 0.55 14.13
CA THR A 18 -11.81 1.11 15.38
C THR A 18 -13.03 2.00 15.13
N ILE A 19 -12.98 2.85 14.09
CA ILE A 19 -14.12 3.69 13.71
C ILE A 19 -15.30 2.81 13.28
N CYS A 20 -15.08 1.80 12.43
CA CYS A 20 -16.12 0.89 11.99
C CYS A 20 -16.74 0.07 13.15
N ASP A 21 -15.96 -0.29 14.16
CA ASP A 21 -16.43 -1.04 15.34
C ASP A 21 -17.29 -0.18 16.29
N GLU A 22 -17.08 1.14 16.32
CA GLU A 22 -17.86 2.08 17.15
C GLU A 22 -19.22 2.43 16.52
N LEU A 23 -19.35 2.35 15.21
CA LEU A 23 -20.55 2.70 14.47
C LEU A 23 -21.80 1.83 14.80
N PRO A 24 -21.69 0.49 14.96
CA PRO A 24 -22.77 -0.34 15.48
C PRO A 24 -23.27 0.09 16.86
N VAL A 25 -22.37 0.58 17.74
CA VAL A 25 -22.70 0.98 19.12
C VAL A 25 -23.69 2.15 19.14
N ILE A 26 -23.59 3.05 18.16
CA ILE A 26 -24.50 4.19 18.00
C ILE A 26 -25.67 3.91 17.05
N GLY A 27 -25.88 2.64 16.68
CA GLY A 27 -26.98 2.21 15.81
C GLY A 27 -26.79 2.56 14.33
N LYS A 28 -25.55 2.78 13.88
CA LYS A 28 -25.22 3.14 12.49
C LYS A 28 -24.18 2.20 11.87
N PRO A 29 -24.38 0.88 11.86
CA PRO A 29 -23.42 -0.05 11.26
C PRO A 29 -23.22 0.27 9.77
N LEU A 30 -21.99 0.11 9.29
CA LEU A 30 -21.67 0.18 7.86
C LEU A 30 -21.89 -1.18 7.21
N GLU A 31 -22.42 -1.17 5.99
CA GLU A 31 -22.40 -2.37 5.14
C GLU A 31 -20.97 -2.67 4.66
N ASP A 32 -20.69 -3.93 4.36
CA ASP A 32 -19.37 -4.36 3.90
C ASP A 32 -18.88 -3.61 2.66
N ASN A 33 -19.78 -3.28 1.73
CA ASN A 33 -19.46 -2.50 0.54
C ASN A 33 -18.99 -1.08 0.90
N ASP A 34 -19.66 -0.44 1.86
CA ASP A 34 -19.28 0.89 2.33
C ASP A 34 -17.96 0.84 3.09
N ASN A 35 -17.75 -0.19 3.94
CA ASN A 35 -16.47 -0.41 4.61
C ASN A 35 -15.32 -0.50 3.61
N VAL A 36 -15.49 -1.30 2.56
CA VAL A 36 -14.49 -1.44 1.48
C VAL A 36 -14.29 -0.12 0.75
N PHE A 37 -15.37 0.55 0.35
CA PHE A 37 -15.29 1.82 -0.38
C PHE A 37 -14.53 2.87 0.44
N TRP A 38 -14.89 3.05 1.70
CA TRP A 38 -14.28 4.07 2.57
C TRP A 38 -12.83 3.72 2.91
N MET A 39 -12.53 2.45 3.16
CA MET A 39 -11.17 1.99 3.42
C MET A 39 -10.25 2.25 2.24
N VAL A 40 -10.69 1.94 1.03
CA VAL A 40 -9.87 2.05 -0.17
C VAL A 40 -9.65 3.52 -0.54
N ASN A 41 -10.70 4.36 -0.46
CA ASN A 41 -10.61 5.80 -0.73
C ASN A 41 -9.68 6.52 0.27
N GLY A 42 -9.54 6.01 1.50
CA GLY A 42 -8.68 6.62 2.53
C GLY A 42 -7.19 6.29 2.40
N LEU A 43 -6.79 5.39 1.50
CA LEU A 43 -5.38 5.01 1.29
C LEU A 43 -4.55 6.12 0.61
N GLY A 44 -5.20 6.94 -0.21
CA GLY A 44 -4.58 8.06 -0.93
C GLY A 44 -3.96 7.69 -2.28
N PRO A 45 -3.36 8.67 -2.98
CA PRO A 45 -3.02 8.55 -4.41
C PRO A 45 -1.98 7.47 -4.74
N SER A 46 -1.13 7.09 -3.79
CA SER A 46 -0.15 6.02 -3.99
C SER A 46 -0.78 4.63 -4.16
N TYR A 47 -2.08 4.49 -3.86
CA TYR A 47 -2.84 3.24 -3.97
C TYR A 47 -3.90 3.30 -5.09
N GLU A 48 -3.85 4.27 -6.00
CA GLU A 48 -4.82 4.43 -7.11
C GLU A 48 -5.03 3.14 -7.92
N SER A 49 -3.96 2.44 -8.28
CA SER A 49 -4.06 1.16 -9.02
C SER A 49 -4.74 0.06 -8.19
N PHE A 50 -4.43 -0.02 -6.90
CA PHE A 50 -5.08 -0.94 -5.97
C PHE A 50 -6.57 -0.60 -5.81
N MET A 51 -6.88 0.69 -5.66
CA MET A 51 -8.23 1.21 -5.54
C MET A 51 -9.08 0.88 -6.77
N THR A 52 -8.54 1.19 -7.94
CA THR A 52 -9.19 0.90 -9.23
C THR A 52 -9.44 -0.60 -9.40
N SER A 53 -8.47 -1.46 -9.09
CA SER A 53 -8.62 -2.92 -9.14
C SER A 53 -9.60 -3.48 -8.12
N THR A 54 -9.75 -2.79 -6.98
CA THR A 54 -10.67 -3.19 -5.91
C THR A 54 -12.11 -2.82 -6.25
N ILE A 55 -12.33 -1.60 -6.75
CA ILE A 55 -13.66 -1.04 -7.05
C ILE A 55 -14.21 -1.55 -8.39
N LEU A 56 -13.38 -1.67 -9.43
CA LEU A 56 -13.83 -2.00 -10.79
C LEU A 56 -13.97 -3.49 -11.07
N LYS A 57 -13.66 -4.38 -10.13
CA LYS A 57 -13.73 -5.83 -10.34
C LYS A 57 -14.94 -6.41 -9.59
N PRO A 58 -16.04 -6.74 -10.27
CA PRO A 58 -17.18 -7.43 -9.68
C PRO A 58 -16.89 -8.93 -9.51
N PRO A 59 -17.51 -9.60 -8.50
CA PRO A 59 -18.32 -9.01 -7.44
C PRO A 59 -17.46 -8.21 -6.44
N VAL A 60 -18.07 -7.24 -5.76
CA VAL A 60 -17.41 -6.48 -4.70
C VAL A 60 -16.86 -7.47 -3.67
N ARG A 61 -15.56 -7.36 -3.41
CA ARG A 61 -14.85 -8.25 -2.49
C ARG A 61 -15.27 -7.95 -1.06
N SER A 62 -15.27 -8.97 -0.19
CA SER A 62 -15.56 -8.74 1.23
C SER A 62 -14.48 -7.85 1.86
N TYR A 63 -14.80 -7.22 2.99
CA TYR A 63 -13.84 -6.40 3.73
C TYR A 63 -12.54 -7.18 4.04
N PHE A 64 -12.67 -8.45 4.46
CA PHE A 64 -11.53 -9.32 4.77
C PHE A 64 -10.67 -9.67 3.55
N ASP A 65 -11.29 -9.87 2.39
CA ASP A 65 -10.55 -10.13 1.15
C ASP A 65 -9.73 -8.91 0.75
N VAL A 66 -10.30 -7.71 0.87
CA VAL A 66 -9.60 -6.47 0.54
C VAL A 66 -8.45 -6.21 1.51
N LEU A 67 -8.62 -6.49 2.80
CA LEU A 67 -7.54 -6.42 3.78
C LEU A 67 -6.38 -7.36 3.42
N SER A 68 -6.70 -8.61 3.08
CA SER A 68 -5.69 -9.60 2.69
C SER A 68 -4.94 -9.18 1.43
N LEU A 69 -5.65 -8.65 0.43
CA LEU A 69 -5.06 -8.11 -0.79
C LEU A 69 -4.18 -6.88 -0.52
N LEU A 70 -4.62 -6.00 0.38
CA LEU A 70 -3.87 -4.81 0.76
C LEU A 70 -2.56 -5.17 1.46
N GLN A 71 -2.59 -6.16 2.37
CA GLN A 71 -1.37 -6.69 2.99
C GLN A 71 -0.42 -7.31 1.96
N GLY A 72 -0.95 -8.11 1.02
CA GLY A 72 -0.14 -8.67 -0.07
C GLY A 72 0.49 -7.58 -0.95
N HIS A 73 -0.27 -6.51 -1.23
CA HIS A 73 0.23 -5.37 -1.99
C HIS A 73 1.38 -4.65 -1.27
N GLU A 74 1.28 -4.44 0.05
CA GLU A 74 2.38 -3.86 0.85
C GLU A 74 3.63 -4.73 0.80
N THR A 75 3.49 -6.05 1.01
CA THR A 75 4.63 -6.98 0.95
C THR A 75 5.34 -6.92 -0.40
N ILE A 76 4.60 -6.92 -1.51
CA ILE A 76 5.18 -6.84 -2.86
C ILE A 76 5.88 -5.48 -3.07
N LYS A 77 5.27 -4.40 -2.60
CA LYS A 77 5.83 -3.05 -2.70
C LYS A 77 7.15 -2.92 -1.93
N ASP A 78 7.24 -3.51 -0.75
CA ASP A 78 8.46 -3.54 0.05
C ASP A 78 9.57 -4.36 -0.63
N LEU A 79 9.24 -5.55 -1.15
CA LEU A 79 10.18 -6.38 -1.92
C LEU A 79 10.73 -5.65 -3.16
N HIS A 80 9.88 -4.97 -3.92
CA HIS A 80 10.31 -4.20 -5.08
C HIS A 80 11.18 -2.98 -4.70
N ALA A 81 10.95 -2.39 -3.52
CA ALA A 81 11.78 -1.31 -3.01
C ALA A 81 13.20 -1.81 -2.66
N GLU A 82 13.31 -2.98 -2.02
CA GLU A 82 14.59 -3.64 -1.73
C GLU A 82 15.35 -4.02 -3.00
N GLU A 83 14.66 -4.65 -3.98
CA GLU A 83 15.26 -5.03 -5.26
C GLU A 83 15.80 -3.80 -6.01
N SER A 84 15.01 -2.72 -6.05
CA SER A 84 15.43 -1.46 -6.67
C SER A 84 16.67 -0.88 -5.99
N GLN A 85 16.74 -0.94 -4.67
CA GLN A 85 17.89 -0.46 -3.90
C GLN A 85 19.17 -1.26 -4.23
N LEU A 86 19.07 -2.59 -4.27
CA LEU A 86 20.19 -3.47 -4.63
C LEU A 86 20.65 -3.25 -6.07
N ASN A 87 19.72 -3.13 -7.01
CA ASN A 87 20.04 -2.87 -8.41
C ASN A 87 20.78 -1.52 -8.58
N ASN A 88 20.33 -0.48 -7.87
CA ASN A 88 20.99 0.83 -7.88
C ASN A 88 22.42 0.76 -7.31
N GLN A 89 22.62 0.00 -6.23
CA GLN A 89 23.96 -0.20 -5.65
C GLN A 89 24.90 -0.93 -6.61
N MET A 90 24.42 -2.00 -7.27
CA MET A 90 25.22 -2.74 -8.26
C MET A 90 25.57 -1.89 -9.49
N ALA A 91 24.60 -1.12 -10.03
CA ALA A 91 24.85 -0.20 -11.13
C ALA A 91 25.90 0.86 -10.78
N PHE A 92 25.87 1.38 -9.55
CA PHE A 92 26.87 2.33 -9.06
C PHE A 92 28.28 1.73 -8.97
N LEU A 93 28.42 0.51 -8.44
CA LEU A 93 29.69 -0.21 -8.37
C LEU A 93 30.27 -0.51 -9.77
N MET A 94 29.42 -0.88 -10.73
CA MET A 94 29.82 -1.09 -12.12
C MET A 94 30.29 0.22 -12.79
N GLN A 95 29.65 1.34 -12.49
CA GLN A 95 30.03 2.65 -13.03
C GLN A 95 31.35 3.18 -12.43
N GLN A 96 31.62 2.91 -11.14
CA GLN A 96 32.89 3.27 -10.52
C GLN A 96 34.07 2.48 -11.08
N SER A 97 33.89 1.18 -11.35
CA SER A 97 34.95 0.31 -11.86
C SER A 97 35.31 0.55 -13.33
N SER A 98 34.42 1.21 -14.09
CA SER A 98 34.63 1.53 -15.50
C SER A 98 35.34 2.88 -15.75
N ASN A 99 35.77 3.61 -14.70
CA ASN A 99 36.51 4.86 -14.86
C ASN A 99 38.02 4.61 -15.10
N PRO A 100 38.57 4.79 -16.32
CA PRO A 100 39.96 4.43 -16.64
C PRO A 100 40.99 5.49 -16.22
N HIS A 101 40.59 6.56 -15.52
CA HIS A 101 41.36 7.81 -15.49
C HIS A 101 42.55 7.87 -14.49
N ASN A 102 43.04 6.73 -13.97
CA ASN A 102 44.14 6.77 -12.98
C ASN A 102 45.25 5.73 -13.20
N ARG A 103 45.49 5.29 -14.45
CA ARG A 103 46.65 4.46 -14.82
C ARG A 103 47.64 5.23 -15.71
N LYS A 104 48.24 6.29 -15.17
CA LYS A 104 49.51 6.82 -15.68
C LYS A 104 50.45 7.06 -14.50
N ARG A 105 51.33 6.10 -14.25
CA ARG A 105 52.65 6.30 -13.63
C ARG A 105 53.65 5.51 -14.45
#